data_AF-A0A8K0C4Z9-F1
#
_entry.id   AF-A0A8K0C4Z9-F1
#
_cell.length_a   1.000
_cell.length_b   1.000
_cell.length_c   1.000
_cell.angle_alpha   90.00
_cell.angle_beta   90.00
_cell.angle_gamma   90.00
#
_symmetry.space_group_name_H-M   'P 1'
#
loop_
_entity.id
_entity.type
_entity.pdbx_description
1 polymer ?
#
loop_
_entity_poly.entity_id
_entity_poly.type
_entity_poly.pdbx_seq_one_letter_code
_entity_poly.pdbx_strand_id
1 'polypeptide(L)'
;MATYLILIFFTLYGMCGLVKADCAIGGYYWKDFTGEIPSDALPGGKDVNGKPIYIGQIFNSRFLIPAKIYENDKKAYYEYGGKEHVVTENIKILSTQYPEQVEWIPTNNEEIQMITNKHLVIGGFEPGCTTYIGRVRHEGELSVGKALADNQPNFSGLYVTNDGKGLRHTSFEAITGEITQILYTQDPKQFKWIRPNDEAIKSLTNKFVRGGYESGKYTYVGRLRLIGEVSVGKVLINEVANQRPGWYIASTDKKQQVYTNFEVLTFNS
;
A
#
# COMPACT_ATOMS: atom_id res chain seq x y z
N MET A 1 -32.35 21.63 61.23
CA MET A 1 -32.16 22.04 59.83
C MET A 1 -30.65 22.10 59.62
N ALA A 2 -30.07 21.17 58.85
CA ALA A 2 -29.55 21.44 57.49
C ALA A 2 -28.66 22.71 57.49
N THR A 3 -27.35 22.66 57.19
CA THR A 3 -26.76 22.13 55.96
C THR A 3 -25.24 21.85 56.15
N TYR A 4 -24.73 20.75 55.58
CA TYR A 4 -23.30 20.45 55.40
C TYR A 4 -22.75 21.17 54.16
N LEU A 5 -21.47 21.61 54.12
CA LEU A 5 -20.59 21.39 52.95
C LEU A 5 -19.09 21.75 53.15
N ILE A 6 -18.26 20.70 53.19
CA ILE A 6 -17.01 20.45 52.45
C ILE A 6 -15.84 21.44 52.56
N LEU A 7 -14.76 20.95 53.18
CA LEU A 7 -13.36 21.20 52.78
C LEU A 7 -12.55 19.92 53.05
N ILE A 8 -12.55 18.99 52.09
CA ILE A 8 -11.64 17.83 52.11
C ILE A 8 -10.44 18.18 51.23
N PHE A 9 -9.29 18.33 51.89
CA PHE A 9 -7.98 18.41 51.26
C PHE A 9 -7.68 17.11 50.52
N PHE A 10 -7.66 17.16 49.19
CA PHE A 10 -7.09 16.10 48.36
C PHE A 10 -5.58 16.06 48.55
N THR A 11 -5.08 15.08 49.30
CA THR A 11 -3.72 14.56 49.10
C THR A 11 -3.83 13.28 48.30
N LEU A 12 -4.04 13.43 46.99
CA LEU A 12 -3.95 12.29 46.07
C LEU A 12 -2.46 11.99 45.87
N TYR A 13 -2.02 10.89 46.48
CA TYR A 13 -0.76 10.23 46.21
C TYR A 13 -0.55 10.12 44.69
N GLY A 14 0.64 10.50 44.25
CA GLY A 14 1.07 10.36 42.87
C GLY A 14 1.00 8.91 42.41
N MET A 15 -0.07 8.58 41.69
CA MET A 15 0.07 7.69 40.55
C MET A 15 0.52 8.56 39.39
N CYS A 16 1.84 8.68 39.26
CA CYS A 16 2.47 8.95 37.97
C CYS A 16 2.20 7.72 37.09
N GLY A 17 0.95 7.57 36.67
CA GLY A 17 0.65 6.78 35.49
C GLY A 17 1.27 7.57 34.36
N LEU A 18 2.37 7.04 33.81
CA LEU A 18 2.73 7.29 32.44
C LEU A 18 1.46 7.02 31.62
N VAL A 19 0.68 8.05 31.33
CA VAL A 19 -0.05 8.09 30.08
C VAL A 19 1.08 8.20 29.06
N LYS A 20 1.62 7.05 28.65
CA LYS A 20 2.15 6.95 27.32
C LYS A 20 0.97 7.37 26.45
N ALA A 21 0.99 8.62 26.01
CA ALA A 21 0.43 8.94 24.73
C ALA A 21 1.28 8.15 23.74
N ASP A 22 0.98 6.85 23.63
CA ASP A 22 1.26 6.15 22.39
C ASP A 22 0.41 6.92 21.39
N CYS A 23 1.05 7.85 20.70
CA CYS A 23 0.63 8.22 19.37
C CYS A 23 0.83 6.92 18.58
N ALA A 24 -0.13 6.00 18.73
CA ALA A 24 -0.25 4.82 17.92
C ALA A 24 -0.53 5.36 16.54
N ILE A 25 0.55 5.55 15.77
CA ILE A 25 0.46 5.82 14.36
C ILE A 25 -0.11 4.53 13.77
N GLY A 26 -1.43 4.44 13.75
CA GLY A 26 -2.21 3.33 13.22
C GLY A 26 -1.97 3.17 11.73
N GLY A 27 -2.15 1.96 11.20
CA GLY A 27 -2.00 1.69 9.77
C GLY A 27 -1.56 0.27 9.42
N TYR A 28 -1.23 0.09 8.14
CA TYR A 28 -0.75 -1.16 7.57
C TYR A 28 0.56 -0.95 6.82
N TYR A 29 1.34 -2.01 6.70
CA TYR A 29 2.61 -2.01 5.97
C TYR A 29 2.85 -3.33 5.25
N TRP A 30 3.74 -3.28 4.26
CA TRP A 30 4.18 -4.45 3.51
C TRP A 30 5.51 -4.96 4.08
N LYS A 31 5.57 -6.24 4.46
CA LYS A 31 6.79 -6.94 4.85
C LYS A 31 7.25 -7.87 3.73
N ASP A 32 8.54 -8.12 3.63
CA ASP A 32 9.04 -9.19 2.77
C ASP A 32 8.54 -10.54 3.30
N PHE A 33 8.00 -11.36 2.41
CA PHE A 33 7.55 -12.70 2.73
C PHE A 33 8.67 -13.70 2.42
N THR A 34 9.23 -14.30 3.47
CA THR A 34 10.36 -15.24 3.39
C THR A 34 9.91 -16.70 3.38
N GLY A 35 8.61 -16.96 3.21
CA GLY A 35 8.01 -18.28 3.36
C GLY A 35 7.47 -18.57 4.77
N GLU A 36 7.56 -17.61 5.69
CA GLU A 36 6.96 -17.67 7.02
C GLU A 36 5.92 -16.56 7.16
N ILE A 37 4.79 -16.86 7.79
CA ILE A 37 3.71 -15.91 8.03
C ILE A 37 4.04 -15.08 9.29
N PRO A 38 4.24 -13.75 9.18
CA PRO A 38 4.44 -12.90 10.35
C PRO A 38 3.26 -12.97 11.33
N SER A 39 3.53 -12.82 12.63
CA SER A 39 2.48 -12.84 13.67
C SER A 39 1.46 -11.71 13.55
N ASP A 40 1.83 -10.63 12.86
CA ASP A 40 1.02 -9.44 12.58
C ASP A 40 0.52 -9.40 11.12
N ALA A 41 0.64 -10.50 10.38
CA ALA A 41 0.09 -10.61 9.04
C ALA A 41 -1.43 -10.53 9.08
N LEU A 42 -2.01 -9.70 8.21
CA LEU A 42 -3.45 -9.50 8.16
C LEU A 42 -4.12 -10.62 7.35
N PRO A 43 -5.00 -11.45 7.96
CA PRO A 43 -5.81 -12.40 7.21
C PRO A 43 -6.80 -11.65 6.33
N GLY A 44 -6.80 -11.93 5.03
CA GLY A 44 -7.76 -11.33 4.10
C GLY A 44 -8.93 -12.23 3.74
N GLY A 45 -8.74 -13.55 3.91
CA GLY A 45 -9.69 -14.55 3.46
C GLY A 45 -9.58 -15.87 4.23
N LYS A 46 -10.28 -16.89 3.74
CA LYS A 46 -10.25 -18.26 4.27
C LYS A 46 -10.36 -19.27 3.15
N ASP A 47 -9.54 -20.32 3.20
CA ASP A 47 -9.61 -21.45 2.28
C ASP A 47 -10.88 -22.29 2.53
N VAL A 48 -11.08 -23.32 1.69
CA VAL A 48 -12.23 -24.24 1.80
C VAL A 48 -12.27 -25.04 3.10
N ASN A 49 -11.13 -25.16 3.81
CA ASN A 49 -11.03 -25.82 5.11
C ASN A 49 -11.14 -24.83 6.29
N GLY A 50 -11.40 -23.54 6.01
CA GLY A 50 -11.49 -22.49 7.00
C GLY A 50 -10.15 -21.93 7.49
N LYS A 51 -9.01 -22.35 6.90
CA LYS A 51 -7.69 -21.81 7.24
C LYS A 51 -7.49 -20.41 6.66
N PRO A 52 -6.70 -19.54 7.31
CA PRO A 52 -6.46 -18.19 6.82
C PRO A 52 -5.84 -18.15 5.41
N ILE A 53 -6.29 -17.20 4.61
CA ILE A 53 -5.60 -16.75 3.40
C ILE A 53 -5.10 -15.33 3.67
N TYR A 54 -3.82 -15.10 3.39
CA TYR A 54 -3.15 -13.83 3.61
C TYR A 54 -3.04 -13.02 2.32
N ILE A 55 -2.90 -11.71 2.50
CA ILE A 55 -2.83 -10.74 1.43
C ILE A 55 -1.37 -10.56 1.03
N GLY A 56 -1.04 -10.97 -0.19
CA GLY A 56 0.27 -10.81 -0.79
C GLY A 56 0.33 -9.64 -1.77
N GLN A 57 1.54 -9.20 -2.09
CA GLN A 57 1.85 -8.31 -3.20
C GLN A 57 3.10 -8.82 -3.90
N ILE A 58 3.02 -8.97 -5.22
CA ILE A 58 4.11 -9.44 -6.06
C ILE A 58 4.66 -8.29 -6.86
N PHE A 59 5.98 -8.13 -6.83
CA PHE A 59 6.68 -7.37 -7.84
C PHE A 59 7.08 -8.30 -8.98
N ASN A 60 6.33 -8.27 -10.08
CA ASN A 60 6.86 -8.73 -11.34
C ASN A 60 7.62 -7.57 -11.98
N SER A 61 8.57 -7.84 -12.88
CA SER A 61 9.54 -6.86 -13.42
C SER A 61 8.97 -5.52 -13.95
N ARG A 62 7.65 -5.39 -14.08
CA ARG A 62 6.95 -4.18 -14.52
C ARG A 62 5.85 -3.70 -13.57
N PHE A 63 5.21 -4.59 -12.80
CA PHE A 63 3.94 -4.34 -12.09
C PHE A 63 4.02 -4.76 -10.62
N LEU A 64 3.22 -4.09 -9.80
CA LEU A 64 2.91 -4.53 -8.44
C LEU A 64 1.51 -5.11 -8.47
N ILE A 65 1.35 -6.39 -8.13
CA ILE A 65 0.09 -7.11 -8.28
C ILE A 65 -0.32 -7.75 -6.95
N PRO A 66 -1.55 -7.49 -6.46
CA PRO A 66 -2.13 -8.21 -5.34
C PRO A 66 -2.16 -9.72 -5.56
N ALA A 67 -1.88 -10.47 -4.51
CA ALA A 67 -1.82 -11.92 -4.52
C ALA A 67 -2.50 -12.50 -3.27
N LYS A 68 -2.78 -13.79 -3.31
CA LYS A 68 -3.15 -14.58 -2.13
C LYS A 68 -2.01 -15.51 -1.72
N ILE A 69 -1.85 -15.70 -0.42
CA ILE A 69 -0.86 -16.60 0.19
C ILE A 69 -1.63 -17.54 1.12
N TYR A 70 -1.48 -18.84 0.93
CA TYR A 70 -2.10 -19.84 1.81
C TYR A 70 -1.28 -20.02 3.09
N GLU A 71 -1.96 -20.31 4.20
CA GLU A 71 -1.28 -20.68 5.45
C GLU A 71 -0.39 -21.92 5.23
N ASN A 72 0.87 -21.86 5.68
CA ASN A 72 1.91 -22.88 5.49
C ASN A 72 2.35 -23.12 4.03
N ASP A 73 1.98 -22.27 3.07
CA ASP A 73 2.55 -22.27 1.74
C ASP A 73 3.60 -21.17 1.60
N LYS A 74 4.71 -21.48 0.91
CA LYS A 74 5.79 -20.52 0.61
C LYS A 74 5.58 -19.80 -0.72
N LYS A 75 4.46 -20.06 -1.38
CA LYS A 75 4.09 -19.49 -2.68
C LYS A 75 3.04 -18.42 -2.53
N ALA A 76 3.02 -17.53 -3.51
CA ALA A 76 1.94 -16.57 -3.71
C ALA A 76 1.31 -16.79 -5.08
N TYR A 77 0.00 -16.58 -5.13
CA TYR A 77 -0.85 -16.82 -6.30
C TYR A 77 -1.49 -15.50 -6.71
N TYR A 78 -1.28 -15.07 -7.95
CA TYR A 78 -1.81 -13.81 -8.44
C TYR A 78 -2.47 -13.97 -9.80
N GLU A 79 -3.48 -13.13 -10.05
CA GLU A 79 -4.20 -13.12 -11.33
C GLU A 79 -3.51 -12.17 -12.31
N TYR A 80 -3.21 -12.67 -13.51
CA TYR A 80 -2.86 -11.82 -14.65
C TYR A 80 -3.24 -12.47 -15.98
N GLY A 81 -4.01 -11.75 -16.80
CA GLY A 81 -4.38 -12.19 -18.15
C GLY A 81 -5.36 -13.37 -18.18
N GLY A 82 -6.24 -13.47 -17.19
CA GLY A 82 -7.22 -14.55 -17.04
C GLY A 82 -6.63 -15.85 -16.51
N LYS A 83 -5.41 -15.82 -15.96
CA LYS A 83 -4.69 -16.99 -15.46
C LYS A 83 -4.14 -16.76 -14.07
N GLU A 84 -4.04 -17.83 -13.30
CA GLU A 84 -3.26 -17.86 -12.07
C GLU A 84 -1.79 -18.03 -12.40
N HIS A 85 -0.96 -17.22 -11.74
CA HIS A 85 0.49 -17.34 -11.77
C HIS A 85 0.97 -17.60 -10.35
N VAL A 86 2.01 -18.42 -10.24
CA VAL A 86 2.58 -18.86 -8.96
C VAL A 86 4.04 -18.44 -8.89
N VAL A 87 4.41 -17.78 -7.78
CA VAL A 87 5.79 -17.32 -7.54
C VAL A 87 6.26 -17.68 -6.14
N THR A 88 7.58 -17.77 -5.98
CA THR A 88 8.26 -18.04 -4.70
C THR A 88 9.20 -16.92 -4.27
N GLU A 89 9.31 -15.85 -5.07
CA GLU A 89 10.26 -14.76 -4.88
C GLU A 89 9.58 -13.41 -5.12
N ASN A 90 10.17 -12.34 -4.59
CA ASN A 90 9.65 -10.97 -4.70
C ASN A 90 8.22 -10.81 -4.17
N ILE A 91 7.94 -11.52 -3.08
CA ILE A 91 6.64 -11.54 -2.40
C ILE A 91 6.71 -10.62 -1.19
N LYS A 92 5.70 -9.77 -1.05
CA LYS A 92 5.40 -9.04 0.18
C LYS A 92 4.09 -9.53 0.78
N ILE A 93 3.94 -9.39 2.09
CA ILE A 93 2.73 -9.73 2.85
C ILE A 93 2.23 -8.50 3.60
N LEU A 94 0.93 -8.25 3.54
CA LEU A 94 0.28 -7.14 4.23
C LEU A 94 0.20 -7.44 5.73
N SER A 95 0.66 -6.52 6.56
CA SER A 95 0.72 -6.68 8.01
C SER A 95 0.24 -5.41 8.71
N THR A 96 -0.29 -5.58 9.92
CA THR A 96 -0.74 -4.47 10.77
C THR A 96 -0.71 -4.88 12.24
N GLN A 97 -0.41 -3.93 13.12
CA GLN A 97 -0.57 -4.09 14.57
C GLN A 97 -1.97 -3.68 15.05
N TYR A 98 -2.79 -3.14 14.15
CA TYR A 98 -4.08 -2.52 14.43
C TYR A 98 -5.19 -3.10 13.53
N PRO A 99 -5.45 -4.42 13.57
CA PRO A 99 -6.45 -5.05 12.71
C PRO A 99 -7.85 -4.48 12.90
N GLU A 100 -8.16 -3.88 14.06
CA GLU A 100 -9.42 -3.19 14.33
C GLU A 100 -9.64 -1.91 13.52
N GLN A 101 -8.57 -1.34 12.95
CA GLN A 101 -8.64 -0.17 12.06
C GLN A 101 -8.84 -0.57 10.59
N VAL A 102 -8.92 -1.87 10.30
CA VAL A 102 -9.13 -2.40 8.96
C VAL A 102 -10.58 -2.81 8.77
N GLU A 103 -11.19 -2.34 7.69
CA GLU A 103 -12.58 -2.61 7.37
C GLU A 103 -12.72 -3.15 5.95
N TRP A 104 -13.55 -4.19 5.78
CA TRP A 104 -13.95 -4.71 4.48
C TRP A 104 -15.33 -4.15 4.13
N ILE A 105 -15.40 -3.38 3.05
CA ILE A 105 -16.62 -2.67 2.65
C ILE A 105 -17.19 -3.36 1.40
N PRO A 106 -18.45 -3.84 1.44
CA PRO A 106 -19.14 -4.34 0.25
C PRO A 106 -19.22 -3.25 -0.83
N THR A 107 -18.91 -3.60 -2.06
CA THR A 107 -18.92 -2.68 -3.22
C THR A 107 -19.07 -3.46 -4.53
N ASN A 108 -18.99 -2.74 -5.65
CA ASN A 108 -18.98 -3.31 -6.98
C ASN A 108 -18.05 -2.53 -7.92
N ASN A 109 -17.91 -3.01 -9.16
CA ASN A 109 -17.02 -2.43 -10.16
C ASN A 109 -17.41 -1.02 -10.65
N GLU A 110 -18.61 -0.53 -10.29
CA GLU A 110 -19.09 0.82 -10.60
C GLU A 110 -18.96 1.75 -9.37
N GLU A 111 -19.17 1.23 -8.17
CA GLU A 111 -19.23 1.99 -6.91
C GLU A 111 -17.90 2.12 -6.18
N ILE A 112 -16.89 1.27 -6.47
CA ILE A 112 -15.61 1.32 -5.76
C ILE A 112 -14.94 2.70 -5.85
N GLN A 113 -15.08 3.41 -6.97
CA GLN A 113 -14.57 4.77 -7.16
C GLN A 113 -15.35 5.84 -6.36
N MET A 114 -16.54 5.52 -5.87
CA MET A 114 -17.36 6.42 -5.06
C MET A 114 -16.98 6.38 -3.57
N ILE A 115 -16.15 5.42 -3.15
CA ILE A 115 -15.62 5.30 -1.79
C ILE A 115 -14.57 6.41 -1.58
N THR A 116 -15.03 7.56 -1.08
CA THR A 116 -14.21 8.78 -0.90
C THR A 116 -13.98 9.16 0.57
N ASN A 117 -14.82 8.66 1.48
CA ASN A 117 -14.74 8.90 2.92
C ASN A 117 -13.89 7.87 3.67
N LYS A 118 -13.28 6.93 2.94
CA LYS A 118 -12.44 5.85 3.46
C LYS A 118 -11.21 5.72 2.58
N HIS A 119 -10.13 5.22 3.16
CA HIS A 119 -8.89 4.99 2.44
C HIS A 119 -8.82 3.55 1.97
N LEU A 120 -9.09 3.32 0.68
CA LEU A 120 -8.89 2.03 0.03
C LEU A 120 -7.43 1.61 0.09
N VAL A 121 -7.15 0.36 0.47
CA VAL A 121 -5.79 -0.16 0.51
C VAL A 121 -5.28 -0.36 -0.92
N ILE A 122 -4.21 0.36 -1.27
CA ILE A 122 -3.54 0.20 -2.56
C ILE A 122 -2.76 -1.12 -2.56
N GLY A 123 -3.19 -2.03 -3.42
CA GLY A 123 -2.59 -3.33 -3.59
C GLY A 123 -1.49 -3.37 -4.63
N GLY A 124 -1.43 -2.38 -5.54
CA GLY A 124 -0.44 -2.36 -6.60
C GLY A 124 -0.76 -1.43 -7.77
N PHE A 125 -0.03 -1.61 -8.86
CA PHE A 125 -0.10 -0.80 -10.07
C PHE A 125 0.13 -1.67 -11.31
N GLU A 126 -0.81 -1.56 -12.26
CA GLU A 126 -0.76 -2.13 -13.60
C GLU A 126 -0.75 -1.00 -14.64
N PRO A 127 -0.44 -1.27 -15.93
CA PRO A 127 -0.42 -0.22 -16.96
C PRO A 127 -1.73 0.57 -17.00
N GLY A 128 -1.67 1.84 -16.61
CA GLY A 128 -2.82 2.75 -16.63
C GLY A 128 -3.79 2.62 -15.46
N CYS A 129 -3.54 1.77 -14.45
CA CYS A 129 -4.48 1.56 -13.36
C CYS A 129 -3.79 1.33 -12.00
N THR A 130 -4.29 1.98 -10.96
CA THR A 130 -4.03 1.60 -9.56
C THR A 130 -4.95 0.44 -9.20
N THR A 131 -4.38 -0.65 -8.68
CA THR A 131 -5.16 -1.78 -8.19
C THR A 131 -5.34 -1.69 -6.68
N TYR A 132 -6.56 -1.90 -6.22
CA TYR A 132 -6.89 -2.05 -4.81
C TYR A 132 -6.91 -3.53 -4.42
N ILE A 133 -7.05 -3.80 -3.13
CA ILE A 133 -7.20 -5.16 -2.62
C ILE A 133 -8.69 -5.41 -2.36
N GLY A 134 -9.20 -6.50 -2.92
CA GLY A 134 -10.57 -6.93 -2.69
C GLY A 134 -10.64 -8.42 -2.36
N ARG A 135 -11.80 -8.86 -1.90
CA ARG A 135 -12.09 -10.28 -1.68
C ARG A 135 -13.51 -10.65 -2.11
N VAL A 136 -13.69 -11.92 -2.43
CA VAL A 136 -14.99 -12.49 -2.81
C VAL A 136 -15.07 -13.94 -2.36
N ARG A 137 -16.28 -14.39 -2.03
CA ARG A 137 -16.55 -15.81 -1.80
C ARG A 137 -16.77 -16.50 -3.15
N HIS A 138 -15.94 -17.48 -3.48
CA HIS A 138 -16.04 -18.30 -4.67
C HIS A 138 -15.77 -19.76 -4.30
N GLU A 139 -16.69 -20.67 -4.64
CA GLU A 139 -16.54 -22.12 -4.42
C GLU A 139 -16.11 -22.52 -2.99
N GLY A 140 -16.66 -21.82 -1.98
CA GLY A 140 -16.37 -22.09 -0.56
C GLY A 140 -15.17 -21.33 -0.01
N GLU A 141 -14.23 -20.91 -0.85
CA GLU A 141 -13.10 -20.05 -0.47
C GLU A 141 -13.52 -18.58 -0.43
N LEU A 142 -13.08 -17.85 0.60
CA LEU A 142 -13.08 -16.38 0.62
C LEU A 142 -11.71 -15.93 0.11
N SER A 143 -11.62 -15.69 -1.20
CA SER A 143 -10.35 -15.40 -1.88
C SER A 143 -10.09 -13.91 -1.95
N VAL A 144 -8.83 -13.51 -1.80
CA VAL A 144 -8.34 -12.15 -2.01
C VAL A 144 -7.74 -12.01 -3.40
N GLY A 145 -7.70 -10.77 -3.92
CA GLY A 145 -7.11 -10.47 -5.22
C GLY A 145 -7.09 -8.98 -5.54
N LYS A 146 -6.91 -8.67 -6.82
CA LYS A 146 -6.78 -7.28 -7.29
C LYS A 146 -8.12 -6.71 -7.72
N ALA A 147 -8.52 -5.60 -7.11
CA ALA A 147 -9.69 -4.84 -7.51
C ALA A 147 -9.26 -3.71 -8.46
N LEU A 148 -9.63 -3.82 -9.73
CA LEU A 148 -9.42 -2.79 -10.74
C LEU A 148 -10.61 -1.83 -10.68
N ALA A 149 -10.32 -0.57 -10.42
CA ALA A 149 -11.29 0.50 -10.37
C ALA A 149 -11.22 1.40 -11.62
N ASP A 150 -10.60 0.94 -12.71
CA ASP A 150 -10.40 1.75 -13.94
C ASP A 150 -11.71 2.33 -14.50
N ASN A 151 -11.60 3.46 -15.20
CA ASN A 151 -12.66 4.12 -15.98
C ASN A 151 -13.10 3.31 -17.22
N GLN A 152 -12.53 2.13 -17.46
CA GLN A 152 -12.94 1.17 -18.49
C GLN A 152 -13.87 0.10 -17.88
N PRO A 153 -15.20 0.20 -18.02
CA PRO A 153 -16.15 -0.68 -17.31
C PRO A 153 -15.99 -2.17 -17.63
N ASN A 154 -15.47 -2.49 -18.80
CA ASN A 154 -15.27 -3.87 -19.26
C ASN A 154 -14.16 -4.60 -18.47
N PHE A 155 -13.21 -3.85 -17.90
CA PHE A 155 -12.08 -4.39 -17.16
C PHE A 155 -12.14 -4.10 -15.66
N SER A 156 -12.99 -3.17 -15.21
CA SER A 156 -13.17 -2.92 -13.77
C SER A 156 -13.76 -4.15 -13.06
N GLY A 157 -13.45 -4.34 -11.78
CA GLY A 157 -13.90 -5.48 -10.97
C GLY A 157 -12.77 -6.13 -10.19
N LEU A 158 -13.13 -7.13 -9.38
CA LEU A 158 -12.20 -7.93 -8.61
C LEU A 158 -11.75 -9.15 -9.41
N TYR A 159 -10.44 -9.33 -9.49
CA TYR A 159 -9.81 -10.50 -10.08
C TYR A 159 -9.16 -11.34 -8.99
N VAL A 160 -9.61 -12.59 -8.87
CA VAL A 160 -9.06 -13.61 -7.96
C VAL A 160 -8.61 -14.82 -8.76
N THR A 161 -7.82 -15.69 -8.13
CA THR A 161 -7.42 -16.96 -8.74
C THR A 161 -8.14 -18.13 -8.11
N ASN A 162 -8.38 -19.17 -8.90
CA ASN A 162 -8.93 -20.46 -8.46
C ASN A 162 -8.50 -21.54 -9.47
N ASP A 163 -7.88 -22.61 -8.97
CA ASP A 163 -7.46 -23.79 -9.74
C ASP A 163 -6.78 -23.47 -11.09
N GLY A 164 -5.75 -22.63 -11.07
CA GLY A 164 -4.99 -22.26 -12.28
C GLY A 164 -5.63 -21.16 -13.14
N LYS A 165 -6.84 -20.72 -12.83
CA LYS A 165 -7.61 -19.72 -13.59
C LYS A 165 -7.66 -18.37 -12.89
N GLY A 166 -7.74 -17.31 -13.69
CA GLY A 166 -8.13 -15.98 -13.23
C GLY A 166 -9.64 -15.78 -13.42
N LEU A 167 -10.31 -15.28 -12.39
CA LEU A 167 -11.76 -15.07 -12.37
C LEU A 167 -12.07 -13.62 -12.06
N ARG A 168 -12.99 -13.03 -12.84
CA ARG A 168 -13.47 -11.66 -12.64
C ARG A 168 -14.84 -11.67 -11.95
N HIS A 169 -14.97 -10.84 -10.93
CA HIS A 169 -16.19 -10.59 -10.17
C HIS A 169 -16.54 -9.10 -10.17
N THR A 170 -17.82 -8.78 -10.33
CA THR A 170 -18.33 -7.41 -10.34
C THR A 170 -18.83 -6.95 -8.98
N SER A 171 -19.20 -7.87 -8.07
CA SER A 171 -19.57 -7.58 -6.68
C SER A 171 -18.59 -8.26 -5.73
N PHE A 172 -18.07 -7.50 -4.77
CA PHE A 172 -16.98 -7.93 -3.89
C PHE A 172 -16.88 -7.03 -2.65
N GLU A 173 -15.97 -7.33 -1.74
CA GLU A 173 -15.59 -6.41 -0.66
C GLU A 173 -14.23 -5.80 -0.96
N ALA A 174 -14.07 -4.49 -0.75
CA ALA A 174 -12.79 -3.79 -0.82
C ALA A 174 -12.26 -3.51 0.59
N ILE A 175 -10.97 -3.67 0.81
CA ILE A 175 -10.36 -3.37 2.12
C ILE A 175 -10.00 -1.89 2.25
N THR A 176 -10.24 -1.34 3.43
CA THR A 176 -9.90 0.02 3.82
C THR A 176 -9.14 0.04 5.14
N GLY A 177 -8.34 1.08 5.39
CA GLY A 177 -7.68 1.27 6.67
C GLY A 177 -7.06 2.67 6.81
N GLU A 178 -6.75 3.07 8.03
CA GLU A 178 -6.13 4.38 8.33
C GLU A 178 -4.76 4.53 7.63
N ILE A 179 -4.51 5.69 7.02
CA ILE A 179 -3.27 5.93 6.27
C ILE A 179 -2.12 6.13 7.25
N THR A 180 -1.26 5.10 7.33
CA THR A 180 0.19 5.28 7.30
C THR A 180 0.83 4.17 6.46
N GLN A 181 0.86 4.36 5.13
CA GLN A 181 1.69 3.50 4.29
C GLN A 181 3.17 3.84 4.56
N ILE A 182 3.77 3.14 5.51
CA ILE A 182 5.20 3.22 5.78
C ILE A 182 5.89 2.20 4.86
N LEU A 183 6.80 2.68 4.01
CA LEU A 183 7.81 1.82 3.38
C LEU A 183 8.65 1.22 4.52
N TYR A 184 8.31 0.01 4.97
CA TYR A 184 9.05 -0.71 5.98
C TYR A 184 10.02 -1.69 5.31
N THR A 185 11.31 -1.51 5.60
CA THR A 185 12.35 -2.51 5.36
C THR A 185 13.04 -2.80 6.68
N GLN A 186 13.40 -4.06 6.93
CA GLN A 186 14.26 -4.41 8.07
C GLN A 186 15.74 -4.09 7.81
N ASP A 187 16.09 -3.73 6.56
CA ASP A 187 17.44 -3.33 6.17
C ASP A 187 17.42 -1.92 5.54
N PRO A 188 17.40 -0.84 6.36
CA PRO A 188 17.41 0.53 5.86
C PRO A 188 18.71 0.88 5.11
N LYS A 189 19.77 0.05 5.20
CA LYS A 189 21.02 0.28 4.46
C LYS A 189 20.88 0.01 2.96
N GLN A 190 19.79 -0.61 2.53
CA GLN A 190 19.49 -0.80 1.12
C GLN A 190 18.97 0.45 0.44
N PHE A 191 18.63 1.51 1.17
CA PHE A 191 18.06 2.72 0.57
C PHE A 191 18.97 3.93 0.71
N LYS A 192 19.13 4.68 -0.37
CA LYS A 192 19.87 5.93 -0.39
C LYS A 192 19.08 7.03 -1.10
N TRP A 193 19.04 8.20 -0.46
CA TRP A 193 18.58 9.42 -1.09
C TRP A 193 19.71 9.99 -1.94
N ILE A 194 19.45 10.19 -3.24
CA ILE A 194 20.41 10.83 -4.14
C ILE A 194 19.78 12.07 -4.73
N ARG A 195 20.58 13.12 -4.96
CA ARG A 195 20.19 14.22 -5.83
C ARG A 195 20.39 13.78 -7.28
N PRO A 196 19.33 13.65 -8.09
CA PRO A 196 19.49 13.27 -9.48
C PRO A 196 20.15 14.43 -10.25
N ASN A 197 21.25 14.16 -10.93
CA ASN A 197 21.78 14.98 -12.00
C ASN A 197 21.52 14.26 -13.35
N ASP A 198 21.78 14.95 -14.47
CA ASP A 198 21.48 14.44 -15.82
C ASP A 198 22.17 13.09 -16.14
N GLU A 199 23.31 12.80 -15.51
CA GLU A 199 24.04 11.53 -15.65
C GLU A 199 23.46 10.40 -14.76
N ALA A 200 23.07 10.74 -13.53
CA ALA A 200 22.45 9.82 -12.58
C ALA A 200 21.08 9.33 -13.07
N ILE A 201 20.29 10.19 -13.71
CA ILE A 201 18.99 9.80 -14.28
C ILE A 201 19.16 8.77 -15.40
N LYS A 202 20.14 8.95 -16.28
CA LYS A 202 20.37 8.02 -17.40
C LYS A 202 20.90 6.66 -16.95
N SER A 203 21.62 6.60 -15.83
CA SER A 203 22.30 5.39 -15.36
C SER A 203 21.58 4.66 -14.21
N LEU A 204 20.64 5.30 -13.51
CA LEU A 204 20.05 4.79 -12.26
C LEU A 204 18.52 4.68 -12.25
N THR A 205 17.80 4.92 -13.36
CA THR A 205 16.33 4.75 -13.42
C THR A 205 15.86 3.37 -12.95
N ASN A 206 16.62 2.31 -13.24
CA ASN A 206 16.33 0.96 -12.76
C ASN A 206 16.60 0.75 -11.26
N LYS A 207 17.27 1.70 -10.60
CA LYS A 207 17.55 1.68 -9.15
C LYS A 207 16.64 2.61 -8.37
N PHE A 208 15.86 3.46 -9.02
CA PHE A 208 14.95 4.37 -8.32
C PHE A 208 13.75 3.61 -7.77
N VAL A 209 13.37 3.93 -6.54
CA VAL A 209 12.17 3.39 -5.93
C VAL A 209 10.98 4.01 -6.65
N ARG A 210 10.26 3.17 -7.41
CA ARG A 210 9.05 3.60 -8.13
C ARG A 210 7.96 3.96 -7.12
N GLY A 211 7.37 5.13 -7.31
CA GLY A 211 6.25 5.65 -6.53
C GLY A 211 4.89 5.47 -7.22
N GLY A 212 4.86 4.95 -8.46
CA GLY A 212 3.64 4.74 -9.25
C GLY A 212 3.86 4.90 -10.77
N TYR A 213 2.77 5.04 -11.51
CA TYR A 213 2.76 5.29 -12.96
C TYR A 213 1.61 6.26 -13.31
N GLU A 214 1.93 7.39 -13.94
CA GLU A 214 0.98 8.48 -14.24
C GLU A 214 1.23 9.02 -15.66
N SER A 215 0.17 9.20 -16.44
CA SER A 215 0.23 9.80 -17.78
C SER A 215 1.27 9.16 -18.72
N GLY A 216 1.41 7.84 -18.66
CA GLY A 216 2.35 7.09 -19.50
C GLY A 216 3.80 7.10 -19.02
N LYS A 217 4.07 7.55 -17.78
CA LYS A 217 5.42 7.67 -17.22
C LYS A 217 5.50 7.08 -15.81
N TYR A 218 6.62 6.46 -15.46
CA TYR A 218 6.88 6.06 -14.07
C TYR A 218 7.09 7.29 -13.18
N THR A 219 6.51 7.25 -11.99
CA THR A 219 6.82 8.17 -10.90
C THR A 219 7.76 7.48 -9.92
N TYR A 220 8.53 8.28 -9.18
CA TYR A 220 9.52 7.82 -8.22
C TYR A 220 9.29 8.44 -6.85
N VAL A 221 9.72 7.78 -5.79
CA VAL A 221 9.66 8.32 -4.42
C VAL A 221 10.76 9.38 -4.28
N GLY A 222 10.39 10.60 -3.95
CA GLY A 222 11.32 11.71 -3.75
C GLY A 222 11.05 12.46 -2.46
N ARG A 223 12.01 13.27 -2.05
CA ARG A 223 11.84 14.24 -0.98
C ARG A 223 12.41 15.60 -1.37
N LEU A 224 11.78 16.65 -0.89
CA LEU A 224 12.21 18.03 -1.05
C LEU A 224 12.40 18.65 0.35
N ARG A 225 13.42 19.50 0.49
CA ARG A 225 13.55 20.37 1.67
C ARG A 225 13.11 21.79 1.33
N LEU A 226 12.04 22.27 1.95
CA LEU A 226 11.55 23.65 1.85
C LEU A 226 11.62 24.29 3.22
N ILE A 227 12.36 25.41 3.33
CA ILE A 227 12.35 26.27 4.55
C ILE A 227 12.60 25.45 5.84
N GLY A 228 13.52 24.48 5.76
CA GLY A 228 13.88 23.61 6.89
C GLY A 228 13.05 22.32 7.01
N GLU A 229 11.85 22.26 6.47
CA GLU A 229 10.98 21.08 6.49
C GLU A 229 11.28 20.12 5.33
N VAL A 230 11.15 18.82 5.59
CA VAL A 230 11.32 17.77 4.58
C VAL A 230 9.94 17.22 4.22
N SER A 231 9.56 17.32 2.96
CA SER A 231 8.32 16.73 2.42
C SER A 231 8.68 15.58 1.48
N VAL A 232 8.07 14.41 1.72
CA VAL A 232 8.18 13.24 0.82
C VAL A 232 7.01 13.27 -0.17
N GLY A 233 7.25 12.89 -1.42
CA GLY A 233 6.24 12.91 -2.47
C GLY A 233 6.65 12.12 -3.71
N LYS A 234 5.86 12.27 -4.78
CA LYS A 234 6.13 11.66 -6.09
C LYS A 234 7.05 12.56 -6.93
N VAL A 235 7.88 11.95 -7.76
CA VAL A 235 8.76 12.63 -8.71
C VAL A 235 8.50 12.08 -10.10
N LEU A 236 8.23 12.95 -11.06
CA LEU A 236 8.24 12.61 -12.48
C LEU A 236 9.61 12.96 -13.04
N ILE A 237 10.32 11.97 -13.56
CA ILE A 237 11.60 12.19 -14.22
C ILE A 237 11.36 12.06 -15.72
N ASN A 238 11.52 13.14 -16.48
CA ASN A 238 11.34 13.12 -17.92
C ASN A 238 12.47 12.32 -18.59
N GLU A 239 12.13 11.26 -19.32
CA GLU A 239 13.07 10.42 -20.08
C GLU A 239 13.50 11.06 -21.42
N VAL A 240 12.98 12.24 -21.77
CA VAL A 240 13.29 12.95 -23.01
C VAL A 240 14.59 13.74 -22.83
N ALA A 241 15.62 13.43 -23.63
CA ALA A 241 16.86 14.17 -23.68
C ALA A 241 16.59 15.68 -23.94
N ASN A 242 17.13 16.54 -23.06
CA ASN A 242 17.08 18.01 -23.10
C ASN A 242 15.96 18.73 -22.31
N GLN A 243 15.20 18.06 -21.44
CA GLN A 243 14.38 18.77 -20.44
C GLN A 243 14.91 18.53 -19.02
N ARG A 244 15.12 19.62 -18.26
CA ARG A 244 15.64 19.56 -16.88
C ARG A 244 14.71 18.71 -15.99
N PRO A 245 15.26 17.85 -15.12
CA PRO A 245 14.44 17.08 -14.19
C PRO A 245 13.68 18.01 -13.22
N GLY A 246 12.40 17.74 -13.04
CA GLY A 246 11.50 18.53 -12.20
C GLY A 246 10.87 17.68 -11.11
N TRP A 247 10.81 18.18 -9.89
CA TRP A 247 9.91 17.65 -8.88
C TRP A 247 8.47 18.06 -9.23
N TYR A 248 7.51 17.17 -9.08
CA TYR A 248 6.10 17.46 -9.33
C TYR A 248 5.28 16.98 -8.13
N ILE A 249 4.82 17.92 -7.30
CA ILE A 249 3.85 17.60 -6.25
C ILE A 249 2.50 17.38 -6.93
N ALA A 250 1.96 16.17 -6.85
CA ALA A 250 0.52 15.97 -6.99
C ALA A 250 -0.16 16.52 -5.73
N SER A 251 -0.31 17.85 -5.64
CA SER A 251 -1.26 18.50 -4.75
C SER A 251 -2.49 18.76 -5.59
N THR A 252 -3.61 18.20 -5.16
CA THR A 252 -4.88 18.08 -5.87
C THR A 252 -5.49 19.36 -6.43
N ASP A 253 -4.92 20.55 -6.20
CA ASP A 253 -5.52 21.82 -6.68
C ASP A 253 -4.52 22.93 -7.06
N LYS A 254 -3.24 22.64 -7.28
CA LYS A 254 -2.26 23.70 -7.63
C LYS A 254 -1.37 23.32 -8.82
N LYS A 255 -1.15 24.33 -9.68
CA LYS A 255 -0.26 24.30 -10.85
C LYS A 255 1.02 23.50 -10.55
N GLN A 256 1.43 22.65 -11.50
CA GLN A 256 2.71 21.95 -11.47
C GLN A 256 3.85 22.93 -11.16
N GLN A 257 4.40 22.87 -9.94
CA GLN A 257 5.58 23.63 -9.57
C GLN A 257 6.80 22.74 -9.76
N VAL A 258 7.68 23.16 -10.67
CA VAL A 258 8.93 22.48 -10.99
C VAL A 258 9.98 22.90 -9.96
N TYR A 259 10.36 21.99 -9.07
CA TYR A 259 11.49 22.21 -8.17
C TYR A 259 12.72 21.46 -8.67
N THR A 260 13.90 22.08 -8.54
CA THR A 260 15.18 21.53 -8.99
C THR A 260 16.03 20.95 -7.86
N ASN A 261 15.65 21.17 -6.60
CA ASN A 261 16.44 20.77 -5.42
C ASN A 261 15.78 19.64 -4.63
N PHE A 262 15.58 18.48 -5.25
CA PHE A 262 14.97 17.31 -4.61
C PHE A 262 15.94 16.13 -4.59
N GLU A 263 15.63 15.15 -3.76
CA GLU A 263 16.31 13.86 -3.72
C GLU A 263 15.33 12.76 -4.14
N VAL A 264 15.84 11.71 -4.80
CA VAL A 264 15.08 10.52 -5.19
C VAL A 264 15.58 9.34 -4.37
N LEU A 265 14.66 8.51 -3.90
CA LEU A 265 14.98 7.31 -3.15
C LEU A 265 15.46 6.23 -4.11
N THR A 266 16.56 5.57 -3.78
CA THR A 266 17.18 4.54 -4.62
C THR A 266 17.51 3.30 -3.81
N PHE A 267 17.50 2.14 -4.47
CA PHE A 267 18.06 0.90 -3.95
C PHE A 267 19.59 0.92 -4.13
N ASN A 268 20.33 0.58 -3.09
CA ASN A 268 21.73 0.21 -3.18
C ASN A 268 21.82 -1.16 -3.86
N SER A 269 22.80 -1.31 -4.75
CA SER A 269 23.17 -2.60 -5.36
C SER A 269 23.74 -3.56 -4.33
#